data_AF-A0A2M7I279-F1
#
_entry.id   AF-A0A2M7I279-F1
#
_cell.length_a   1.000
_cell.length_b   1.000
_cell.length_c   1.000
_cell.angle_alpha   90.00
_cell.angle_beta   90.00
_cell.angle_gamma   90.00
#
_symmetry.space_group_name_H-M   'P 1'
#
loop_
_entity.id
_entity.type
_entity.pdbx_description
1 polymer ?
#
loop_
_entity_poly.entity_id
_entity_poly.type
_entity_poly.pdbx_seq_one_letter_code
_entity_poly.pdbx_strand_id
1 'polypeptide(L)'
;FHFFKGTYLSYASPKLSKMGKSIFLIAPFDKATRRTAKKYLLSCLKNPLNIFRRLHLQTIMFIQPVDFGIDGEQNMCDGCPDITVWNDKLVWSCRLEEQKQFGTFLKSVPQK
;
A
#
# COMPACT_ATOMS: atom_id res chain seq x y z
N PHE A 1 12.55 7.36 0.00
CA PHE A 1 12.04 8.08 -1.18
C PHE A 1 11.82 9.54 -0.84
N HIS A 2 10.93 9.85 0.11
CA HIS A 2 10.60 11.23 0.46
C HIS A 2 11.81 12.06 0.92
N PHE A 3 12.56 11.61 1.94
CA PHE A 3 13.71 12.34 2.48
C PHE A 3 14.82 12.66 1.45
N PHE A 4 15.02 11.77 0.45
CA PHE A 4 16.13 11.91 -0.51
C PHE A 4 15.71 12.47 -1.87
N LYS A 5 14.44 12.26 -2.28
CA LYS A 5 13.95 12.60 -3.63
C LYS A 5 12.79 13.59 -3.62
N GLY A 6 12.30 13.98 -2.44
CA GLY A 6 11.10 14.81 -2.30
C GLY A 6 9.81 14.14 -2.78
N THR A 7 9.83 12.85 -3.12
CA THR A 7 8.69 12.13 -3.69
C THR A 7 8.20 11.01 -2.79
N TYR A 8 6.89 10.77 -2.82
CA TYR A 8 6.27 9.62 -2.17
C TYR A 8 6.34 8.40 -3.07
N LEU A 9 6.54 7.22 -2.46
CA LEU A 9 6.50 5.96 -3.18
C LEU A 9 5.04 5.50 -3.28
N SER A 10 4.44 5.58 -4.47
CA SER A 10 3.09 5.05 -4.72
C SER A 10 3.12 3.55 -5.00
N TYR A 11 3.83 3.14 -6.04
CA TYR A 11 4.05 1.74 -6.40
C TYR A 11 5.53 1.38 -6.36
N ALA A 12 5.84 0.25 -5.71
CA ALA A 12 7.18 -0.29 -5.74
C ALA A 12 7.55 -0.73 -7.17
N SER A 13 8.59 -0.13 -7.73
CA SER A 13 9.08 -0.57 -9.05
C SER A 13 9.59 -2.02 -8.97
N PRO A 14 9.57 -2.79 -10.08
CA PRO A 14 10.11 -4.15 -10.10
C PRO A 14 11.59 -4.23 -9.64
N LYS A 15 12.35 -3.14 -9.81
CA LYS A 15 13.74 -3.04 -9.32
C LYS A 15 13.81 -3.05 -7.79
N LEU A 16 12.87 -2.41 -7.10
CA LEU A 16 12.78 -2.43 -5.64
C LEU A 16 12.33 -3.80 -5.14
N SER A 17 11.33 -4.41 -5.77
CA SER A 17 10.87 -5.75 -5.42
C SER A 17 11.99 -6.80 -5.54
N LYS A 18 12.94 -6.61 -6.47
CA LYS A 18 14.13 -7.47 -6.65
C LYS A 18 15.15 -7.41 -5.50
N MET A 19 15.04 -6.45 -4.59
CA MET A 19 15.96 -6.25 -3.47
C MET A 19 15.51 -6.96 -2.20
N GLY A 20 14.75 -8.07 -2.29
CA GLY A 20 14.06 -8.62 -1.13
C GLY A 20 14.93 -9.05 0.05
N LYS A 21 16.23 -9.34 -0.18
CA LYS A 21 17.18 -9.60 0.91
C LYS A 21 17.42 -8.38 1.81
N SER A 22 17.21 -7.16 1.32
CA SER A 22 17.38 -5.93 2.12
C SER A 22 16.45 -5.88 3.32
N ILE A 23 15.32 -6.59 3.28
CA ILE A 23 14.40 -6.65 4.41
C ILE A 23 15.06 -7.32 5.63
N PHE A 24 16.05 -8.19 5.46
CA PHE A 24 16.72 -8.81 6.60
C PHE A 24 17.48 -7.82 7.49
N LEU A 25 17.78 -6.61 7.01
CA LEU A 25 18.38 -5.54 7.83
C LEU A 25 17.48 -5.12 9.00
N ILE A 26 16.16 -5.26 8.87
CA ILE A 26 15.20 -4.95 9.94
C ILE A 26 14.86 -6.17 10.84
N ALA A 27 15.48 -7.33 10.62
CA ALA A 27 15.29 -8.52 11.44
C ALA A 27 15.52 -8.33 12.95
N PRO A 28 16.43 -7.45 13.43
CA PRO A 28 16.54 -7.16 14.86
C PRO A 28 15.28 -6.52 15.44
N PHE A 29 14.52 -5.77 14.66
CA PHE A 29 13.36 -4.99 15.12
C PHE A 29 12.02 -5.68 14.86
N ASP A 30 11.92 -6.50 13.81
CA ASP A 30 10.69 -7.21 13.46
C ASP A 30 10.79 -8.73 13.62
N LYS A 31 9.88 -9.31 14.40
CA LYS A 31 9.85 -10.75 14.71
C LYS A 31 9.55 -11.59 13.48
N ALA A 32 8.66 -11.14 12.59
CA ALA A 32 8.30 -11.88 11.38
C ALA A 32 9.50 -11.95 10.43
N THR A 33 10.16 -10.83 10.20
CA THR A 33 11.37 -10.73 9.38
C THR A 33 12.51 -11.55 9.95
N ARG A 34 12.72 -11.55 11.28
CA ARG A 34 13.71 -12.41 11.94
C ARG A 34 13.48 -13.89 11.67
N ARG A 35 12.22 -14.34 11.71
CA ARG A 35 11.86 -15.73 11.41
C ARG A 35 12.17 -16.06 9.94
N THR A 36 11.88 -15.16 9.02
CA THR A 36 12.19 -15.33 7.59
C THR A 36 13.69 -15.36 7.34
N ALA A 37 14.48 -14.49 7.99
CA ALA A 37 15.94 -14.48 7.88
C ALA A 37 16.57 -15.81 8.35
N LYS A 38 16.10 -16.37 9.48
CA LYS A 38 16.54 -17.68 9.96
C LYS A 38 16.22 -18.80 8.97
N LYS A 39 15.00 -18.81 8.41
CA LYS A 39 14.61 -19.79 7.38
C LYS A 39 15.47 -19.66 6.11
N TYR A 40 15.76 -18.44 5.69
CA TYR A 40 16.65 -18.18 4.56
C TYR A 40 18.07 -18.70 4.83
N LEU A 41 18.62 -18.44 6.01
CA LEU A 41 19.93 -18.95 6.41
C LEU A 41 19.97 -20.48 6.40
N LEU A 42 18.98 -21.13 6.99
CA LEU A 42 18.84 -22.60 6.96
C LEU A 42 18.75 -23.14 5.52
N SER A 43 18.06 -22.43 4.62
CA SER A 43 17.98 -22.79 3.21
C SER A 43 19.32 -22.65 2.48
N CYS A 44 20.15 -21.66 2.86
CA CYS A 44 21.50 -21.50 2.32
C CYS A 44 22.47 -22.55 2.88
N LEU A 45 22.32 -22.94 4.15
CA LEU A 45 23.11 -24.04 4.75
C LEU A 45 22.81 -25.38 4.05
N LYS A 46 21.55 -25.62 3.65
CA LYS A 46 21.18 -26.82 2.87
C LYS A 46 21.66 -26.79 1.43
N ASN A 47 21.70 -25.61 0.80
CA ASN A 47 22.22 -25.43 -0.55
C ASN A 47 22.87 -24.04 -0.67
N PRO A 48 24.22 -23.96 -0.66
CA PRO A 48 24.95 -22.69 -0.73
C PRO A 48 24.63 -21.85 -1.97
N LEU A 49 24.21 -22.46 -3.09
CA LEU A 49 23.85 -21.74 -4.32
C LEU A 49 22.63 -20.82 -4.13
N ASN A 50 21.83 -21.02 -3.08
CA ASN A 50 20.71 -20.13 -2.75
C ASN A 50 21.17 -18.71 -2.36
N ILE A 51 22.45 -18.51 -2.01
CA ILE A 51 22.99 -17.17 -1.78
C ILE A 51 23.03 -16.33 -3.05
N PHE A 52 23.20 -16.97 -4.22
CA PHE A 52 23.21 -16.29 -5.52
C PHE A 52 21.81 -16.13 -6.11
N ARG A 53 20.82 -16.88 -5.60
CA ARG A 53 19.43 -16.72 -6.01
C ARG A 53 18.84 -15.41 -5.50
N ARG A 54 17.97 -14.82 -6.30
CA ARG A 54 17.29 -13.58 -5.99
C ARG A 54 16.10 -13.83 -5.07
N LEU A 55 15.91 -12.96 -4.08
CA LEU A 55 14.71 -12.94 -3.24
C LEU A 55 13.87 -11.72 -3.63
N HIS A 56 12.57 -11.95 -3.86
CA HIS A 56 11.65 -10.90 -4.26
C HIS A 56 10.71 -10.52 -3.11
N LEU A 57 10.47 -9.22 -2.94
CA LEU A 57 9.39 -8.70 -2.11
C LEU A 57 8.13 -8.58 -2.95
N GLN A 58 7.06 -9.20 -2.46
CA GLN A 58 5.73 -9.11 -3.04
C GLN A 58 4.81 -8.47 -2.02
N THR A 59 4.13 -7.42 -2.45
CA THR A 59 3.06 -6.77 -1.70
C THR A 59 1.77 -7.03 -2.46
N ILE A 60 0.77 -7.53 -1.77
CA ILE A 60 -0.58 -7.71 -2.32
C ILE A 60 -1.43 -6.61 -1.70
N MET A 61 -2.02 -5.78 -2.56
CA MET A 61 -2.91 -4.69 -2.17
C MET A 61 -4.33 -5.06 -2.61
N PHE A 62 -5.26 -4.98 -1.67
CA PHE A 62 -6.69 -5.16 -1.94
C PHE A 62 -7.32 -3.77 -2.03
N ILE A 63 -7.99 -3.48 -3.15
CA ILE A 63 -8.77 -2.25 -3.35
C ILE A 63 -10.24 -2.69 -3.45
N GLN A 64 -11.08 -2.21 -2.54
CA GLN A 64 -12.52 -2.45 -2.63
C GLN A 64 -13.11 -1.51 -3.70
N PRO A 65 -14.05 -1.98 -4.53
CA PRO A 65 -14.79 -1.11 -5.43
C PRO A 65 -15.63 -0.08 -4.66
N VAL A 66 -15.99 1.00 -5.34
CA VAL A 66 -16.93 1.99 -4.80
C VAL A 66 -18.32 1.38 -4.71
N ASP A 67 -18.99 1.56 -3.58
CA ASP A 67 -20.37 1.17 -3.40
C ASP A 67 -21.28 2.36 -3.75
N PHE A 68 -22.28 2.13 -4.60
CA PHE A 68 -23.20 3.18 -5.05
C PHE A 68 -24.50 3.14 -4.27
N GLY A 69 -24.84 4.26 -3.64
CA GLY A 69 -26.14 4.50 -3.03
C GLY A 69 -27.25 4.66 -4.08
N ILE A 70 -28.49 4.59 -3.61
CA ILE A 70 -29.70 4.67 -4.46
C ILE A 70 -29.78 6.02 -5.20
N ASP A 71 -29.27 7.08 -4.58
CA ASP A 71 -29.25 8.45 -5.11
C ASP A 71 -27.95 8.79 -5.87
N GLY A 72 -27.12 7.79 -6.14
CA GLY A 72 -25.83 7.97 -6.81
C GLY A 72 -24.69 8.42 -5.89
N GLU A 73 -24.93 8.51 -4.57
CA GLU A 73 -23.85 8.69 -3.60
C GLU A 73 -22.81 7.57 -3.73
N GLN A 74 -21.57 7.93 -3.49
CA GLN A 74 -20.44 7.04 -3.64
C GLN A 74 -19.82 6.82 -2.28
N ASN A 75 -20.04 5.64 -1.74
CA ASN A 75 -19.40 5.23 -0.51
C ASN A 75 -18.02 4.62 -0.83
N MET A 76 -16.97 5.25 -0.32
CA MET A 76 -15.62 4.75 -0.44
C MET A 76 -15.32 3.90 0.79
N CYS A 77 -15.15 2.58 0.63
CA CYS A 77 -14.66 1.66 1.66
C CYS A 77 -15.03 2.06 3.11
N ASP A 78 -16.16 1.62 3.67
CA ASP A 78 -16.62 1.99 5.02
C ASP A 78 -15.63 1.74 6.18
N GLY A 79 -14.54 1.00 5.94
CA GLY A 79 -13.41 0.80 6.85
C GLY A 79 -12.09 1.41 6.38
N CYS A 80 -12.12 2.40 5.48
CA CYS A 80 -10.91 2.94 4.87
C CYS A 80 -10.03 3.59 5.95
N PRO A 81 -8.78 3.15 6.14
CA PRO A 81 -7.84 3.87 7.00
C PRO A 81 -7.45 5.23 6.40
N ASP A 82 -7.83 5.50 5.14
CA ASP A 82 -7.52 6.71 4.37
C ASP A 82 -8.64 7.77 4.48
N ILE A 83 -9.30 7.86 5.64
CA ILE A 83 -10.22 8.95 6.00
C ILE A 83 -9.41 10.10 6.62
N THR A 84 -9.82 11.33 6.36
CA THR A 84 -9.23 12.53 6.98
C THR A 84 -10.31 13.48 7.49
N VAL A 85 -9.90 14.47 8.28
CA VAL A 85 -10.79 15.53 8.78
C VAL A 85 -10.70 16.74 7.85
N TRP A 86 -11.85 17.20 7.36
CA TRP A 86 -11.98 18.41 6.55
C TRP A 86 -13.26 19.15 6.97
N ASN A 87 -13.13 20.43 7.33
CA ASN A 87 -14.26 21.24 7.82
C ASN A 87 -15.07 20.55 8.92
N ASP A 88 -14.37 20.02 9.94
CA ASP A 88 -14.95 19.30 11.09
C ASP A 88 -15.79 18.06 10.71
N LYS A 89 -15.60 17.52 9.50
CA LYS A 89 -16.24 16.29 9.02
C LYS A 89 -15.20 15.27 8.61
N LEU A 90 -15.55 13.99 8.78
CA LEU A 90 -14.79 12.88 8.21
C LEU A 90 -15.08 12.78 6.72
N VAL A 91 -14.03 12.77 5.91
CA VAL A 91 -14.12 12.72 4.45
C VAL A 91 -13.12 11.71 3.88
N TRP A 92 -13.45 11.13 2.72
CA TRP A 92 -12.58 10.25 1.96
C TRP A 92 -11.36 11.03 1.46
N SER A 93 -10.17 10.78 2.02
CA SER A 93 -9.00 11.59 1.68
C SER A 93 -8.56 11.39 0.23
N CYS A 94 -8.77 10.20 -0.32
CA CYS A 94 -8.52 9.86 -1.72
C CYS A 94 -9.36 10.69 -2.72
N ARG A 95 -10.46 11.31 -2.25
CA ARG A 95 -11.34 12.19 -3.05
C ARG A 95 -11.45 13.60 -2.48
N LEU A 96 -10.51 14.00 -1.60
CA LEU A 96 -10.50 15.32 -0.98
C LEU A 96 -10.47 16.46 -2.01
N GLU A 97 -9.91 16.23 -3.20
CA GLU A 97 -9.92 17.22 -4.27
C GLU A 97 -11.33 17.62 -4.71
N GLU A 98 -12.32 16.72 -4.64
CA GLU A 98 -13.71 17.09 -4.95
C GLU A 98 -14.30 18.04 -3.90
N GLN A 99 -13.98 17.80 -2.63
CA GLN A 99 -14.36 18.70 -1.53
C GLN A 99 -13.70 20.08 -1.68
N LYS A 100 -12.43 20.13 -2.10
CA LYS A 100 -11.72 21.39 -2.33
C LYS A 100 -12.22 22.15 -3.56
N GLN A 101 -12.56 21.45 -4.64
CA GLN A 101 -12.93 22.06 -5.91
C GLN A 101 -14.42 22.39 -6.01
N PHE A 102 -15.29 21.51 -5.49
CA PHE A 102 -16.74 21.59 -5.66
C PHE A 102 -17.49 21.79 -4.35
N GLY A 103 -16.81 21.73 -3.19
CA GLY A 103 -17.43 21.84 -1.87
C GLY A 103 -18.28 20.63 -1.48
N THR A 104 -18.26 19.56 -2.30
CA THR A 104 -19.06 18.35 -2.11
C THR A 104 -18.43 17.17 -2.86
N PHE A 105 -18.81 15.95 -2.49
CA PHE A 105 -18.50 14.77 -3.32
C PHE A 105 -19.40 14.72 -4.55
N LEU A 106 -18.81 14.36 -5.68
CA LEU A 106 -19.53 14.11 -6.92
C LEU A 106 -20.33 12.81 -6.81
N LYS A 107 -21.54 12.84 -7.35
CA LYS A 107 -22.46 11.69 -7.40
C LYS A 107 -22.41 11.05 -8.79
N SER A 108 -22.58 9.73 -8.83
CA SER A 108 -22.78 9.00 -10.08
C SER A 108 -24.19 9.23 -10.61
N VAL A 109 -24.31 9.39 -11.92
CA VAL A 109 -25.60 9.46 -12.60
C VAL A 109 -25.66 8.38 -13.68
N PRO A 110 -26.84 7.82 -13.98
CA PRO A 110 -27.00 6.87 -15.08
C PRO A 110 -26.52 7.48 -16.40
N GLN A 111 -25.77 6.72 -17.20
CA GLN A 111 -25.51 7.10 -18.59
C GLN A 111 -26.79 6.89 -19.40
N LYS A 112 -27.05 7.82 -20.31
CA LYS A 112 -28.15 7.75 -21.28
C LYS A 112 -27.87 6.77 -22.39
#